data_AF-B1VNA5-F1
#
_entry.id   AF-B1VNA5-F1
#
_cell.length_a   1.000
_cell.length_b   1.000
_cell.length_c   1.000
_cell.angle_alpha   90.00
_cell.angle_beta   90.00
_cell.angle_gamma   90.00
#
_symmetry.space_group_name_H-M   'P 1'
#
loop_
_entity.id
_entity.type
_entity.pdbx_description
1 polymer ?
#
loop_
_entity_poly.entity_id
_entity_poly.type
_entity_poly.pdbx_seq_one_letter_code
_entity_poly.pdbx_strand_id
1 'polypeptide(L)'
;MNTARLEGWANELKVLVAEDAAQECEAAQRLDAAARLMEAAQEDADIAADKARSSRNALAMVTEQIRRSLPDSGEADADPGAAERQQENPAPHAPSSVAGVILSFLRNQSEATYGEITNQVRRMRPDVVAENCARDLGRLVNRGLLVRPRLGVYRLAGTQDEPMNS
;
A
#
# COMPACT_ATOMS: atom_id res chain seq x y z
N MET A 1 -51.86 51.36 -1.68
CA MET A 1 -50.99 50.16 -1.63
C MET A 1 -51.91 48.95 -1.51
N ASN A 2 -51.81 47.96 -2.41
CA ASN A 2 -52.84 46.95 -2.58
C ASN A 2 -52.62 45.78 -1.59
N THR A 3 -53.53 45.60 -0.63
CA THR A 3 -53.38 44.65 0.49
C THR A 3 -53.28 43.19 0.03
N ALA A 4 -54.02 42.82 -1.01
CA ALA A 4 -53.95 41.48 -1.62
C ALA A 4 -52.55 41.11 -2.13
N ARG A 5 -51.77 42.10 -2.60
CA ARG A 5 -50.39 41.86 -3.07
C ARG A 5 -49.43 41.59 -1.90
N LEU A 6 -49.63 42.28 -0.77
CA LEU A 6 -48.83 42.07 0.43
C LEU A 6 -49.11 40.71 1.06
N GLU A 7 -50.38 40.26 1.04
CA GLU A 7 -50.75 38.91 1.49
C GLU A 7 -50.17 37.81 0.60
N GLY A 8 -50.13 38.02 -0.72
CA GLY A 8 -49.45 37.12 -1.66
C GLY A 8 -47.96 36.97 -1.34
N TRP A 9 -47.25 38.09 -1.18
CA TRP A 9 -45.84 38.08 -0.81
C TRP A 9 -45.57 37.47 0.57
N ALA A 10 -46.45 37.71 1.55
CA ALA A 10 -46.31 37.11 2.87
C ALA A 10 -46.44 35.57 2.82
N ASN A 11 -47.27 35.04 1.93
CA ASN A 11 -47.40 33.59 1.75
C ASN A 11 -46.20 32.99 1.00
N GLU A 12 -45.70 33.66 -0.05
CA GLU A 12 -44.47 33.26 -0.75
C GLU A 12 -43.28 33.21 0.20
N LEU A 13 -43.11 34.23 1.05
CA LEU A 13 -42.05 34.27 2.05
C LEU A 13 -42.17 33.14 3.09
N LYS A 14 -43.39 32.76 3.50
CA LYS A 14 -43.58 31.62 4.41
C LYS A 14 -43.16 30.30 3.78
N VAL A 15 -43.44 30.12 2.48
CA VAL A 15 -43.00 28.93 1.75
C VAL A 15 -41.47 28.89 1.67
N LEU A 16 -40.84 30.00 1.28
CA LEU A 16 -39.38 30.09 1.20
C LEU A 16 -38.70 29.83 2.55
N VAL A 17 -39.22 30.39 3.65
CA VAL A 17 -38.68 30.11 5.00
C VAL A 17 -38.80 28.64 5.38
N ALA A 18 -39.88 27.97 4.98
CA ALA A 18 -40.03 26.54 5.22
C ALA A 18 -39.08 25.69 4.37
N GLU A 19 -38.85 26.09 3.11
CA GLU A 19 -37.88 25.46 2.21
C GLU A 19 -36.45 25.63 2.71
N ASP A 20 -36.07 26.84 3.13
CA ASP A 20 -34.75 27.13 3.70
C ASP A 20 -34.51 26.30 4.98
N ALA A 21 -35.49 26.26 5.88
CA ALA A 21 -35.39 25.44 7.10
C ALA A 21 -35.25 23.94 6.79
N ALA A 22 -35.92 23.44 5.74
CA ALA A 22 -35.78 22.06 5.30
C ALA A 22 -34.39 21.80 4.71
N GLN A 23 -33.85 22.73 3.92
CA GLN A 23 -32.50 22.64 3.36
C GLN A 23 -31.42 22.67 4.45
N GLU A 24 -31.56 23.55 5.45
CA GLU A 24 -30.64 23.60 6.59
C GLU A 24 -30.64 22.28 7.36
N CYS A 25 -31.82 21.71 7.62
CA CYS A 25 -31.95 20.42 8.30
C CYS A 25 -31.29 19.29 7.49
N GLU A 26 -31.52 19.24 6.19
CA GLU A 26 -30.93 18.23 5.31
C GLU A 26 -29.40 18.38 5.22
N ALA A 27 -28.90 19.61 5.13
CA ALA A 27 -27.46 19.90 5.15
C ALA A 27 -26.82 19.46 6.47
N ALA A 28 -27.45 19.76 7.61
CA ALA A 28 -26.99 19.32 8.92
C ALA A 28 -26.94 17.79 9.04
N GLN A 29 -27.96 17.09 8.53
CA GLN A 29 -27.98 15.62 8.51
C GLN A 29 -26.87 15.04 7.63
N ARG A 30 -26.61 15.64 6.46
CA ARG A 30 -25.49 15.22 5.60
C ARG A 30 -24.14 15.40 6.29
N LEU A 31 -23.96 16.51 7.01
CA LEU A 31 -22.75 16.77 7.77
C LEU A 31 -22.56 15.76 8.91
N ASP A 32 -23.61 15.45 9.68
CA ASP A 32 -23.55 14.44 10.75
C ASP A 32 -23.22 13.05 10.19
N ALA A 33 -23.84 12.66 9.07
CA ALA A 33 -23.56 11.39 8.41
C ALA A 33 -22.10 11.32 7.92
N ALA A 34 -21.59 12.38 7.31
CA ALA A 34 -20.20 12.46 6.88
C ALA A 34 -19.22 12.39 8.07
N ALA A 35 -19.52 13.09 9.17
CA ALA A 35 -18.70 13.06 10.37
C ALA A 35 -18.58 11.64 10.96
N ARG A 36 -19.69 10.90 11.05
CA ARG A 36 -19.69 9.50 11.52
C ARG A 36 -18.88 8.57 10.61
N LEU A 37 -18.95 8.77 9.29
CA LEU A 37 -18.14 7.99 8.35
C LEU A 37 -16.64 8.29 8.51
N MET A 38 -16.29 9.56 8.74
CA MET A 38 -14.90 9.95 9.00
C MET A 38 -14.39 9.36 10.33
N GLU A 39 -15.22 9.37 11.37
CA GLU A 39 -14.88 8.76 12.67
C GLU A 39 -14.63 7.26 12.54
N ALA A 40 -15.54 6.52 11.87
CA ALA A 40 -15.34 5.10 11.62
C ALA A 40 -14.08 4.80 10.78
N ALA A 41 -13.83 5.61 9.74
CA ALA A 41 -12.62 5.47 8.92
C ALA A 41 -11.34 5.77 9.72
N GLN A 42 -11.40 6.69 10.69
CA GLN A 42 -10.30 7.01 11.58
C GLN A 42 -10.02 5.85 12.55
N GLU A 43 -11.05 5.25 13.14
CA GLU A 43 -10.90 4.06 14.00
C GLU A 43 -10.25 2.89 13.24
N ASP A 44 -10.69 2.62 12.01
CA ASP A 44 -10.10 1.59 11.16
C ASP A 44 -8.61 1.88 10.85
N ALA A 45 -8.27 3.14 10.59
CA ALA A 45 -6.89 3.56 10.35
C ALA A 45 -6.02 3.37 11.60
N ASP A 46 -6.54 3.68 12.80
CA ASP A 46 -5.83 3.51 14.06
C ASP A 46 -5.60 2.03 14.37
N ILE A 47 -6.61 1.18 14.17
CA ILE A 47 -6.49 -0.28 14.31
C ILE A 47 -5.43 -0.83 13.35
N ALA A 48 -5.42 -0.37 12.09
CA ALA A 48 -4.43 -0.80 11.11
C ALA A 48 -3.01 -0.33 11.49
N ALA A 49 -2.88 0.89 12.02
CA ALA A 49 -1.61 1.43 12.49
C ALA A 49 -1.05 0.63 13.67
N ASP A 50 -1.90 0.26 14.64
CA ASP A 50 -1.51 -0.54 15.79
C ASP A 50 -1.12 -1.97 15.39
N LYS A 51 -1.87 -2.60 14.49
CA LYS A 51 -1.50 -3.91 13.91
C LYS A 51 -0.16 -3.86 13.20
N ALA A 52 0.08 -2.81 12.41
CA ALA A 52 1.34 -2.60 11.72
C ALA A 52 2.50 -2.39 12.70
N ARG A 53 2.30 -1.61 13.76
CA ARG A 53 3.28 -1.39 14.83
C ARG A 53 3.62 -2.69 15.56
N SER A 54 2.60 -3.46 15.95
CA SER A 54 2.77 -4.77 16.57
C SER A 54 3.57 -5.73 15.69
N SER A 55 3.21 -5.82 14.40
CA SER A 55 3.91 -6.65 13.42
C SER A 55 5.38 -6.25 13.26
N ARG A 56 5.67 -4.94 13.20
CA ARG A 56 7.05 -4.42 13.13
C ARG A 56 7.85 -4.77 14.37
N ASN A 57 7.24 -4.62 15.56
CA ASN A 57 7.90 -4.96 16.82
C ASN A 57 8.18 -6.47 16.92
N ALA A 58 7.22 -7.31 16.55
CA ALA A 58 7.40 -8.75 16.52
C ALA A 58 8.52 -9.16 15.55
N LEU A 59 8.56 -8.57 14.35
CA LEU A 59 9.63 -8.81 13.40
C LEU A 59 10.99 -8.37 13.96
N ALA A 60 11.08 -7.19 14.57
CA ALA A 60 12.31 -6.70 15.17
C ALA A 60 12.83 -7.63 16.28
N MET A 61 11.93 -8.15 17.13
CA MET A 61 12.29 -9.14 18.15
C MET A 61 12.85 -10.42 17.54
N VAL A 62 12.18 -10.96 16.51
CA VAL A 62 12.62 -12.18 15.82
C VAL A 62 13.96 -11.95 15.12
N THR A 63 14.13 -10.82 14.43
CA THR A 63 15.41 -10.46 13.78
C THR A 63 16.54 -10.36 14.79
N GLU A 64 16.31 -9.74 15.94
CA GLU A 64 17.31 -9.65 17.01
C GLU A 64 17.65 -11.02 17.61
N GLN A 65 16.65 -11.90 17.76
CA GLN A 65 16.90 -13.26 18.24
C GLN A 65 17.70 -14.09 17.24
N ILE A 66 17.43 -13.95 15.94
CA ILE A 66 18.24 -14.58 14.89
C ILE A 66 19.68 -14.04 14.96
N ARG A 67 19.86 -12.72 15.07
CA ARG A 67 21.18 -12.09 15.17
C ARG A 67 21.98 -12.63 16.36
N ARG A 68 21.36 -12.78 17.52
CA ARG A 68 22.00 -13.32 18.74
C ARG A 68 22.31 -14.81 18.66
N SER A 69 21.60 -15.54 17.80
CA SER A 69 21.77 -17.00 17.65
C SER A 69 22.81 -17.36 16.58
N LEU A 70 23.28 -16.39 15.78
CA LEU A 70 24.42 -16.59 14.90
C LEU A 70 25.71 -16.56 15.74
N PRO A 71 26.55 -17.61 15.70
CA PRO A 71 27.86 -17.57 16.33
C PRO A 71 28.73 -16.51 15.66
N ASP A 72 29.41 -15.71 16.48
CA ASP A 72 30.45 -14.78 16.03
C ASP A 72 31.49 -15.60 15.28
N SER A 73 31.50 -15.49 13.95
CA SER A 73 32.45 -16.21 13.12
C SER A 73 33.78 -15.49 13.27
N GLY A 74 34.57 -15.98 14.24
CA GLY A 74 35.96 -15.60 14.41
C GLY A 74 36.69 -15.73 13.08
N GLU A 75 37.46 -14.69 12.76
CA GLU A 75 38.40 -14.66 11.66
C GLU A 75 39.29 -15.92 11.68
N ALA A 76 39.23 -16.70 10.62
CA ALA A 76 40.22 -17.70 10.30
C ALA A 76 40.44 -17.71 8.79
N ASP A 77 41.56 -17.07 8.44
CA ASP A 77 42.29 -17.10 7.19
C ASP A 77 42.45 -18.55 6.67
N ALA A 78 41.97 -18.86 5.46
CA ALA A 78 42.43 -19.99 4.62
C ALA A 78 41.77 -20.02 3.22
N ASP A 79 42.57 -19.63 2.22
CA ASP A 79 42.74 -20.21 0.87
C ASP A 79 41.65 -20.06 -0.22
N PRO A 80 42.00 -19.58 -1.44
CA PRO A 80 41.05 -19.34 -2.53
C PRO A 80 40.96 -20.55 -3.46
N GLY A 81 39.93 -21.38 -3.32
CA GLY A 81 39.73 -22.44 -4.31
C GLY A 81 38.72 -23.52 -3.95
N ALA A 82 37.43 -23.19 -3.83
CA ALA A 82 36.37 -24.18 -4.04
C ALA A 82 35.01 -23.51 -4.25
N ALA A 83 34.43 -23.80 -5.42
CA ALA A 83 33.07 -23.52 -5.89
C ALA A 83 32.04 -23.09 -4.84
N GLU A 84 31.61 -21.84 -4.95
CA GLU A 84 30.41 -21.27 -4.33
C GLU A 84 29.16 -22.08 -4.71
N ARG A 85 28.68 -22.91 -3.78
CA ARG A 85 27.27 -23.24 -3.65
C ARG A 85 26.85 -23.09 -2.20
N GLN A 86 26.94 -21.85 -1.71
CA GLN A 86 26.16 -21.45 -0.56
C GLN A 86 24.70 -21.37 -0.99
N GLN A 87 23.95 -22.40 -0.64
CA GLN A 87 22.50 -22.38 -0.66
C GLN A 87 22.04 -21.50 0.50
N GLU A 88 22.20 -20.18 0.32
CA GLU A 88 21.62 -19.19 1.23
C GLU A 88 20.10 -19.25 1.09
N ASN A 89 19.48 -19.70 2.16
CA ASN A 89 18.07 -19.51 2.44
C ASN A 89 17.84 -17.98 2.54
N PRO A 90 17.15 -17.30 1.60
CA PRO A 90 17.20 -15.85 1.59
C PRO A 90 16.18 -15.29 2.58
N ALA A 91 16.72 -14.64 3.61
CA ALA A 91 16.00 -13.66 4.42
C ALA A 91 15.22 -12.67 3.52
N PRO A 92 14.09 -12.13 3.98
CA PRO A 92 13.26 -11.22 3.19
C PRO A 92 14.11 -10.02 2.80
N HIS A 93 14.23 -9.83 1.49
CA HIS A 93 15.07 -8.85 0.81
C HIS A 93 15.30 -7.57 1.63
N ALA A 94 16.56 -7.30 1.98
CA ALA A 94 16.94 -6.06 2.64
C ALA A 94 16.37 -4.85 1.85
N PRO A 95 15.88 -3.80 2.54
CA PRO A 95 15.20 -2.65 1.92
C PRO A 95 16.10 -1.84 0.96
N SER A 96 17.38 -2.19 0.84
CA SER A 96 18.37 -1.62 -0.07
C SER A 96 18.59 -2.45 -1.35
N SER A 97 17.84 -3.52 -1.61
CA SER A 97 17.98 -4.33 -2.84
C SER A 97 17.00 -3.92 -3.95
N VAL A 98 17.35 -4.18 -5.21
CA VAL A 98 16.48 -3.93 -6.38
C VAL A 98 15.14 -4.65 -6.21
N ALA A 99 15.18 -5.92 -5.81
CA ALA A 99 13.99 -6.69 -5.46
C ALA A 99 13.16 -6.03 -4.35
N GLY A 100 13.79 -5.50 -3.31
CA GLY A 100 13.11 -4.77 -2.23
C GLY A 100 12.40 -3.51 -2.72
N VAL A 101 13.02 -2.74 -3.63
CA VAL A 101 12.42 -1.55 -4.26
C VAL A 101 11.22 -1.94 -5.13
N ILE A 102 11.35 -3.00 -5.94
CA ILE A 102 10.27 -3.52 -6.80
C ILE A 102 9.08 -3.96 -5.95
N LEU A 103 9.31 -4.75 -4.90
CA LEU A 103 8.26 -5.24 -4.01
C LEU A 103 7.60 -4.11 -3.22
N SER A 104 8.37 -3.12 -2.75
CA SER A 104 7.82 -1.96 -2.03
C SER A 104 6.97 -1.08 -2.95
N PHE A 105 7.40 -0.90 -4.19
CA PHE A 105 6.64 -0.15 -5.20
C PHE A 105 5.32 -0.84 -5.53
N LEU A 106 5.35 -2.15 -5.79
CA LEU A 106 4.15 -2.95 -6.09
C LEU A 106 3.24 -3.17 -4.87
N ARG A 107 3.75 -2.95 -3.65
CA ARG A 107 2.93 -2.95 -2.44
C ARG A 107 2.08 -1.68 -2.34
N ASN A 108 2.57 -0.56 -2.86
CA ASN A 108 1.84 0.71 -2.91
C ASN A 108 1.00 0.85 -4.19
N GLN A 109 1.41 0.19 -5.27
CA GLN A 109 0.69 0.14 -6.55
C GLN A 109 0.38 -1.32 -6.89
N SER A 110 -0.89 -1.70 -6.77
CA SER A 110 -1.37 -3.08 -6.93
C SER A 110 -0.92 -3.73 -8.25
N GLU A 111 -0.71 -2.93 -9.31
CA GLU A 111 -0.15 -3.36 -10.58
C GLU A 111 0.83 -2.32 -11.10
N ALA A 112 1.92 -2.78 -11.72
CA ALA A 112 2.79 -1.90 -12.49
C ALA A 112 3.38 -2.59 -13.71
N THR A 113 3.60 -1.81 -14.76
CA THR A 113 4.29 -2.23 -15.97
C THR A 113 5.81 -2.32 -15.75
N TYR A 114 6.48 -3.09 -16.61
CA TYR A 114 7.96 -3.13 -16.63
C TYR A 114 8.60 -1.73 -16.70
N GLY A 115 8.01 -0.82 -17.49
CA GLY A 115 8.50 0.54 -17.64
C GLY A 115 8.40 1.36 -16.35
N GLU A 116 7.28 1.26 -15.65
CA GLU A 116 7.06 1.95 -14.37
C GLU A 116 7.99 1.42 -13.28
N ILE A 117 8.15 0.09 -13.21
CA ILE A 117 9.06 -0.56 -12.26
C ILE A 117 10.50 -0.13 -12.54
N THR A 118 10.94 -0.15 -13.80
CA THR A 118 12.31 0.23 -14.17
C THR A 118 12.57 1.72 -13.91
N ASN A 119 11.58 2.59 -14.15
CA ASN A 119 11.68 4.02 -13.84
C ASN A 119 11.78 4.24 -12.33
N GLN A 120 11.00 3.52 -11.53
CA GLN A 120 11.07 3.62 -10.07
C GLN A 120 12.42 3.12 -9.53
N VAL A 121 12.93 2.00 -10.06
CA VAL A 121 14.26 1.50 -9.67
C VAL A 121 15.34 2.49 -10.07
N ARG A 122 15.30 3.07 -11.28
CA ARG A 122 16.26 4.10 -11.70
C ARG A 122 16.22 5.36 -10.83
N ARG A 123 15.04 5.78 -10.36
CA ARG A 123 14.89 6.93 -9.46
C ARG A 123 15.49 6.68 -8.08
N MET A 124 15.27 5.48 -7.54
CA MET A 124 15.76 5.11 -6.20
C MET A 124 17.21 4.60 -6.19
N ARG A 125 17.67 4.06 -7.32
CA ARG A 125 18.96 3.41 -7.53
C ARG A 125 19.47 3.68 -8.95
N PRO A 126 20.07 4.86 -9.21
CA PRO A 126 20.63 5.19 -10.52
C PRO A 126 21.82 4.28 -10.90
N ASP A 127 22.45 3.64 -9.92
CA ASP A 127 23.61 2.75 -10.10
C ASP A 127 23.27 1.37 -10.70
N VAL A 128 21.99 1.07 -10.94
CA VAL A 128 21.52 -0.24 -11.39
C VAL A 128 21.25 -0.26 -12.89
N VAL A 129 21.93 -1.16 -13.59
CA VAL A 129 21.72 -1.42 -15.02
C VAL A 129 20.36 -2.09 -15.25
N ALA A 130 19.61 -1.66 -16.27
CA ALA A 130 18.26 -2.16 -16.56
C ALA A 130 18.18 -3.68 -16.79
N GLU A 131 19.27 -4.28 -17.25
CA GLU A 131 19.40 -5.74 -17.41
C GLU A 131 19.30 -6.50 -16.08
N ASN A 132 19.76 -5.91 -14.98
CA ASN A 132 19.63 -6.48 -13.65
C ASN A 132 18.19 -6.42 -13.15
N CYS A 133 17.43 -5.37 -13.50
CA CYS A 133 16.01 -5.28 -13.20
C CYS A 133 15.19 -6.38 -13.90
N ALA A 134 15.46 -6.66 -15.18
CA ALA A 134 14.78 -7.73 -15.91
C ALA A 134 15.06 -9.10 -15.28
N ARG A 135 16.32 -9.36 -14.90
CA ARG A 135 16.74 -10.60 -14.25
C ARG A 135 16.08 -10.77 -12.89
N ASP A 136 16.01 -9.71 -12.08
CA ASP A 136 15.38 -9.75 -10.76
C ASP A 136 13.86 -9.89 -10.84
N LEU A 137 13.21 -9.26 -11.83
CA LEU A 137 11.78 -9.49 -12.09
C LEU A 137 11.50 -10.95 -12.48
N GLY A 138 12.34 -11.54 -13.34
CA GLY A 138 12.24 -12.95 -13.69
C GLY A 138 12.42 -13.87 -12.49
N ARG A 139 13.39 -13.56 -11.62
CA ARG A 139 13.61 -14.30 -10.35
C ARG A 139 12.43 -14.18 -9.39
N LEU A 140 11.84 -12.99 -9.26
CA LEU A 140 10.67 -12.76 -8.39
C LEU A 140 9.42 -13.49 -8.89
N VAL A 141 9.21 -13.56 -10.20
CA VAL A 141 8.14 -14.36 -10.81
C VAL A 141 8.38 -15.86 -10.60
N ASN A 142 9.61 -16.34 -10.83
CA ASN A 142 9.96 -17.75 -10.62
C ASN A 142 9.86 -18.20 -9.15
N ARG A 143 10.07 -17.26 -8.21
CA ARG A 143 9.88 -17.48 -6.78
C ARG A 143 8.41 -17.40 -6.33
N GLY A 144 7.49 -17.10 -7.25
CA GLY A 144 6.07 -16.95 -6.94
C GLY A 144 5.74 -15.71 -6.10
N LEU A 145 6.62 -14.72 -6.05
CA LEU A 145 6.38 -13.45 -5.34
C LEU A 145 5.68 -12.42 -6.22
N LEU A 146 5.81 -12.56 -7.54
CA LEU A 146 5.11 -11.76 -8.53
C LEU A 146 4.32 -12.64 -9.49
N VAL A 147 3.11 -12.22 -9.82
CA VAL A 147 2.28 -12.79 -10.87
C VAL A 147 2.29 -11.85 -12.07
N ARG A 148 2.18 -12.42 -13.28
CA ARG A 148 2.03 -11.67 -14.53
C ARG A 148 0.60 -11.80 -15.03
N PRO A 149 -0.35 -10.96 -14.54
CA PRO A 149 -1.74 -11.02 -14.97
C PRO A 149 -1.92 -10.66 -16.46
N ARG A 150 -1.01 -9.84 -17.01
CA ARG A 150 -0.98 -9.43 -18.43
C ARG A 150 0.45 -9.36 -18.94
N LEU A 151 0.64 -9.43 -20.26
CA LEU A 151 1.96 -9.31 -20.89
C LEU A 151 2.61 -7.98 -20.50
N GLY A 152 3.73 -8.04 -19.78
CA GLY A 152 4.48 -6.84 -19.36
C GLY A 152 3.97 -6.14 -18.09
N VAL A 153 2.93 -6.65 -17.44
CA VAL A 153 2.40 -6.16 -16.16
C VAL A 153 2.77 -7.14 -15.05
N TYR A 154 3.20 -6.61 -13.91
CA TYR A 154 3.60 -7.36 -12.73
C TYR A 154 2.73 -6.94 -11.54
N ARG A 155 2.32 -7.92 -10.75
CA ARG A 155 1.50 -7.77 -9.53
C ARG A 155 2.11 -8.63 -8.42
N LEU A 156 1.97 -8.25 -7.15
CA LEU A 156 2.33 -9.09 -6.01
C LEU A 156 1.44 -10.33 -5.92
N ALA A 157 2.07 -11.50 -5.77
CA ALA A 157 1.37 -12.74 -5.47
C ALA A 157 0.77 -12.66 -4.06
N GLY A 158 -0.55 -12.85 -3.94
CA GLY A 158 -1.26 -12.82 -2.65
C GLY A 158 -2.23 -11.65 -2.44
N THR A 159 -2.38 -10.73 -3.40
CA THR A 159 -3.31 -9.58 -3.30
C THR A 159 -4.70 -9.81 -3.89
N GLN A 160 -5.18 -11.07 -3.91
CA GLN A 160 -6.36 -11.64 -4.59
C GLN A 160 -5.99 -12.42 -5.86
N ASP A 161 -5.73 -13.71 -5.67
CA ASP A 161 -6.27 -14.76 -6.55
C ASP A 161 -7.51 -15.31 -5.83
N GLU A 162 -8.64 -14.61 -5.95
CA GLU A 162 -9.94 -15.29 -5.87
C GLU A 162 -10.30 -15.68 -7.31
N PRO A 163 -10.19 -16.97 -7.69
CA PRO A 163 -10.88 -17.43 -8.86
C PRO A 163 -12.37 -17.40 -8.56
N MET A 164 -13.07 -16.41 -9.13
CA MET A 164 -14.49 -16.51 -9.45
C MET A 164 -14.64 -17.71 -10.38
N ASN A 165 -14.90 -18.88 -9.80
CA ASN A 165 -15.39 -20.04 -10.54
C ASN A 165 -16.90 -19.89 -10.69
N SER A 166 -17.29 -19.69 -11.95
CA SER A 166 -18.64 -19.72 -12.49
C SER A 166 -19.38 -21.03 -12.22
#